data_AF-A0A4U9D7F2-F1
#
_entry.id   AF-A0A4U9D7F2-F1
#
_cell.length_a   1.000
_cell.length_b   1.000
_cell.length_c   1.000
_cell.angle_alpha   90.00
_cell.angle_beta   90.00
_cell.angle_gamma   90.00
#
_symmetry.space_group_name_H-M   'P 1'
#
loop_
_entity.id
_entity.type
_entity.pdbx_description
1 polymer ?
#
loop_
_entity_poly.entity_id
_entity_poly.type
_entity_poly.pdbx_seq_one_letter_code
_entity_poly.pdbx_strand_id
1 'polypeptide(L)'
;MEAKRQLDVLDKRLADNRFVAGEEYTIADMAIWPWYGNVVLGGVYNAAEFLDAGSYKNVLRWAQEVGSRPAVQRGRIVNRTNGPLNEQLHERHSASDFDSQTEDKRQA
;
A
#
# COMPACT_ATOMS: atom_id res chain seq x y z
N MET A 1 2.96 18.75 13.02
CA MET A 1 3.61 18.15 11.84
C MET A 1 2.56 17.87 10.79
N GLU A 2 2.75 18.31 9.54
CA GLU A 2 1.72 18.21 8.50
C GLU A 2 1.35 16.76 8.14
N ALA A 3 2.32 15.84 8.07
CA ALA A 3 2.04 14.43 7.80
C ALA A 3 1.08 13.78 8.82
N LYS A 4 1.28 14.07 10.12
CA LYS A 4 0.39 13.60 11.19
C LYS A 4 -1.02 14.20 11.09
N ARG A 5 -1.13 15.46 10.63
CA ARG A 5 -2.44 16.12 10.40
C ARG A 5 -3.19 15.45 9.25
N GLN A 6 -2.50 15.10 8.16
CA GLN A 6 -3.10 14.39 7.03
C GLN A 6 -3.54 12.97 7.41
N LEU A 7 -2.72 12.25 8.18
CA LEU A 7 -3.10 10.95 8.74
C LEU A 7 -4.32 11.06 9.66
N ASP A 8 -4.42 12.09 10.50
CA ASP A 8 -5.58 12.33 11.37
C ASP A 8 -6.87 12.62 10.59
N VAL A 9 -6.79 13.41 9.50
CA VAL A 9 -7.92 13.63 8.59
C VAL A 9 -8.40 12.33 7.96
N LEU A 10 -7.45 11.51 7.47
CA LEU A 10 -7.78 10.23 6.84
C LEU A 10 -8.35 9.23 7.85
N ASP A 11 -7.79 9.16 9.07
CA ASP A 11 -8.25 8.27 10.12
C ASP A 11 -9.69 8.58 10.54
N LYS A 12 -10.01 9.87 10.74
CA LYS A 12 -11.38 10.31 11.03
C LYS A 12 -12.33 10.00 9.89
N ARG A 13 -11.91 10.18 8.64
CA ARG A 13 -12.73 9.83 7.48
C ARG A 13 -13.04 8.33 7.43
N LEU A 14 -12.05 7.50 7.72
CA LEU A 14 -12.15 6.03 7.72
C LEU A 14 -12.76 5.45 8.99
N ALA A 15 -13.05 6.28 10.01
CA ALA A 15 -13.84 5.88 11.16
C ALA A 15 -15.30 5.65 10.77
N ASP A 16 -15.84 6.54 9.92
CA ASP A 16 -17.25 6.52 9.50
C ASP A 16 -17.47 5.84 8.14
N ASN A 17 -16.41 5.49 7.41
CA ASN A 17 -16.49 4.93 6.07
C ASN A 17 -15.58 3.71 5.94
N ARG A 18 -15.99 2.73 5.14
CA ARG A 18 -15.15 1.57 4.84
C ARG A 18 -13.93 1.91 3.98
N PHE A 19 -14.16 2.71 2.94
CA PHE A 19 -13.17 3.25 2.01
C PHE A 19 -13.21 4.77 2.02
N VAL A 20 -12.22 5.42 1.40
CA VAL A 20 -12.05 6.88 1.51
C VAL A 20 -13.30 7.64 1.02
N ALA A 21 -13.93 7.16 -0.05
CA ALA A 21 -15.09 7.81 -0.67
C ALA A 21 -16.45 7.31 -0.14
N GLY A 22 -16.49 6.25 0.68
CA GLY A 22 -17.74 5.65 1.16
C GLY A 22 -17.64 4.15 1.40
N GLU A 23 -18.69 3.41 1.09
CA GLU A 23 -18.75 1.94 1.29
C GLU A 23 -17.99 1.13 0.25
N GLU A 24 -17.75 1.71 -0.93
CA GLU A 24 -17.16 1.01 -2.07
C GLU A 24 -15.74 1.48 -2.37
N TYR A 25 -14.90 0.55 -2.83
CA TYR A 25 -13.52 0.82 -3.22
C TYR A 25 -13.47 1.63 -4.51
N THR A 26 -12.70 2.71 -4.52
CA THR A 26 -12.61 3.61 -5.69
C THR A 26 -11.16 3.93 -6.06
N ILE A 27 -10.99 4.70 -7.13
CA ILE A 27 -9.70 5.27 -7.50
C ILE A 27 -9.11 6.20 -6.43
N ALA A 28 -9.93 6.74 -5.51
CA ALA A 28 -9.42 7.52 -4.39
C ALA A 28 -8.56 6.66 -3.46
N ASP A 29 -8.98 5.43 -3.18
CA ASP A 29 -8.20 4.48 -2.40
C ASP A 29 -6.92 4.07 -3.13
N MET A 30 -6.99 3.86 -4.45
CA MET A 30 -5.82 3.59 -5.29
C MET A 30 -4.79 4.72 -5.24
N ALA A 31 -5.25 5.97 -5.23
CA ALA A 31 -4.37 7.14 -5.19
C ALA A 31 -3.71 7.33 -3.82
N ILE A 32 -4.44 7.07 -2.74
CA ILE A 32 -4.01 7.34 -1.35
C ILE A 32 -3.19 6.19 -0.77
N TRP A 33 -3.54 4.94 -1.08
CA TRP A 33 -2.95 3.75 -0.45
C TRP A 33 -1.44 3.60 -0.63
N PRO A 34 -0.86 3.81 -1.83
CA PRO A 34 0.59 3.70 -2.03
C PRO A 34 1.41 4.67 -1.17
N TRP A 35 0.78 5.77 -0.70
CA TRP A 35 1.38 6.75 0.20
C TRP A 35 1.05 6.46 1.67
N TYR A 36 -0.19 6.72 2.09
CA TYR A 36 -0.56 6.66 3.50
C TYR A 36 -0.76 5.25 4.00
N GLY A 37 -1.28 4.34 3.17
CA GLY A 37 -1.38 2.93 3.53
C GLY A 37 0.02 2.33 3.73
N ASN A 38 0.92 2.61 2.79
CA ASN A 38 2.28 2.09 2.83
C ASN A 38 3.11 2.68 3.98
N VAL A 39 2.93 3.96 4.35
CA VAL A 39 3.64 4.55 5.52
C VAL A 39 3.20 3.91 6.83
N VAL A 40 1.90 3.68 7.03
CA VAL A 40 1.42 3.07 8.29
C VAL A 40 1.73 1.58 8.39
N LEU A 41 1.91 0.90 7.25
CA LEU A 41 2.39 -0.48 7.17
C LEU A 41 3.93 -0.59 7.25
N GLY A 42 4.66 0.53 7.38
CA GLY A 42 6.12 0.54 7.50
C GLY A 42 6.87 0.33 6.18
N GLY A 43 6.20 0.41 5.04
CA GLY A 43 6.79 0.14 3.73
C GLY A 43 7.56 1.30 3.08
N VAL A 44 7.61 2.49 3.72
CA VAL A 44 8.33 3.65 3.19
C VAL A 44 8.98 4.50 4.29
N TYR A 45 10.16 5.05 3.99
CA TYR A 45 10.95 5.98 4.81
C TYR A 45 11.36 5.51 6.21
N ASN A 46 11.06 4.27 6.60
CA ASN A 46 11.23 3.78 7.98
C ASN A 46 10.57 4.73 9.01
N ALA A 47 9.42 5.34 8.64
CA ALA A 47 8.83 6.46 9.38
C ALA A 47 7.65 6.07 10.28
N ALA A 48 7.21 4.82 10.27
CA ALA A 48 6.00 4.38 10.98
C ALA A 48 6.06 4.65 12.48
N GLU A 49 7.18 4.32 13.14
CA GLU A 49 7.39 4.58 14.56
C GLU A 49 7.42 6.08 14.86
N PHE A 50 8.20 6.84 14.09
CA PHE A 50 8.34 8.29 14.25
C PHE A 50 7.01 9.05 14.07
N LEU A 51 6.17 8.60 13.15
CA LEU A 51 4.84 9.17 12.91
C LEU A 51 3.78 8.65 13.89
N ASP A 52 4.14 7.72 14.78
CA ASP A 52 3.21 6.99 15.64
C ASP A 52 2.06 6.38 14.83
N ALA A 53 2.42 5.67 13.75
CA ALA A 53 1.46 5.04 12.83
C ALA A 53 0.47 4.11 13.56
N GLY A 54 0.91 3.50 14.66
CA GLY A 54 0.11 2.62 15.51
C GLY A 54 -1.13 3.27 16.12
N SER A 55 -1.19 4.60 16.25
CA SER A 55 -2.36 5.29 16.80
C SER A 55 -3.51 5.48 15.80
N TYR A 56 -3.23 5.45 14.49
CA TYR A 56 -4.23 5.61 13.43
C TYR A 56 -4.92 4.28 13.08
N LYS A 57 -5.83 3.84 13.96
CA LYS A 57 -6.47 2.51 13.89
C LYS A 57 -7.29 2.31 12.62
N ASN A 58 -7.98 3.34 12.16
CA ASN A 58 -8.86 3.26 11.00
C ASN A 58 -8.05 3.25 9.70
N VAL A 59 -6.97 4.04 9.64
CA VAL A 59 -6.00 3.98 8.53
C VAL A 59 -5.34 2.61 8.46
N LEU A 60 -4.92 2.03 9.60
CA LEU A 60 -4.33 0.70 9.63
C LEU A 60 -5.30 -0.38 9.12
N ARG A 61 -6.56 -0.37 9.58
CA ARG A 61 -7.61 -1.28 9.11
C ARG A 61 -7.78 -1.20 7.59
N TRP A 62 -7.97 0.01 7.07
CA TRP A 62 -8.13 0.25 5.63
C TRP A 62 -6.88 -0.15 4.84
N ALA A 63 -5.68 0.16 5.36
CA ALA A 63 -4.43 -0.15 4.69
C ALA A 63 -4.23 -1.67 4.56
N GLN A 64 -4.56 -2.44 5.60
CA GLN A 64 -4.52 -3.90 5.57
C GLN A 64 -5.58 -4.47 4.62
N GLU A 65 -6.81 -3.98 4.68
CA GLU A 65 -7.91 -4.41 3.82
C GLU A 65 -7.58 -4.19 2.34
N VAL A 66 -7.17 -2.98 1.95
CA VAL A 66 -6.77 -2.67 0.58
C VAL A 66 -5.51 -3.46 0.17
N GLY A 67 -4.53 -3.58 1.06
CA GLY A 67 -3.29 -4.33 0.80
C GLY A 67 -3.49 -5.83 0.58
N SER A 68 -4.55 -6.41 1.14
CA SER A 68 -4.90 -7.82 0.96
C SER A 68 -5.49 -8.15 -0.42
N ARG A 69 -5.88 -7.13 -1.20
CA ARG A 69 -6.53 -7.34 -2.50
C ARG A 69 -5.54 -7.95 -3.50
N PRO A 70 -5.87 -9.04 -4.20
CA PRO A 70 -4.96 -9.68 -5.17
C PRO A 70 -4.44 -8.73 -6.25
N ALA A 71 -5.28 -7.79 -6.71
CA ALA A 71 -4.86 -6.78 -7.69
C ALA A 71 -3.87 -5.76 -7.11
N VAL A 72 -3.98 -5.40 -5.83
CA VAL A 72 -3.02 -4.49 -5.15
C VAL A 72 -1.69 -5.20 -4.94
N GLN A 73 -1.72 -6.47 -4.51
CA GLN A 73 -0.53 -7.31 -4.36
C GLN A 73 0.25 -7.44 -5.68
N ARG A 74 -0.44 -7.67 -6.81
CA ARG A 74 0.20 -7.71 -8.13
C ARG A 74 0.64 -6.33 -8.61
N GLY A 75 -0.20 -5.31 -8.47
CA GLY A 75 0.09 -3.97 -8.99
C GLY A 75 1.28 -3.30 -8.30
N ARG A 76 1.41 -3.45 -6.97
CA ARG A 76 2.44 -2.76 -6.17
C ARG A 76 3.88 -3.21 -6.44
N ILE A 77 4.08 -4.28 -7.21
CA ILE A 77 5.41 -4.83 -7.52
C ILE A 77 5.86 -4.52 -8.95
N VAL A 78 4.96 -4.04 -9.82
CA VAL A 78 5.30 -3.68 -11.20
C VAL A 78 6.20 -2.44 -11.20
N ASN A 79 7.28 -2.49 -11.99
CA ASN A 79 8.34 -1.49 -12.07
C ASN A 79 9.06 -1.20 -10.74
N ARG A 80 8.90 -2.08 -9.74
CA ARG A 80 9.55 -1.92 -8.44
C ARG A 80 10.93 -2.56 -8.44
N THR A 81 11.94 -1.82 -8.00
CA THR A 81 13.35 -2.23 -7.97
C THR A 81 13.93 -2.25 -6.55
N ASN A 82 13.07 -2.36 -5.53
CA ASN A 82 13.46 -2.35 -4.12
C ASN A 82 12.55 -3.27 -3.29
N GLY A 83 12.97 -3.56 -2.04
CA GLY A 83 12.26 -4.49 -1.15
C GLY A 83 12.65 -5.96 -1.41
N PRO A 84 11.86 -6.93 -0.94
CA PRO A 84 12.10 -8.34 -1.22
C PRO A 84 12.10 -8.66 -2.72
N LEU A 85 12.99 -9.54 -3.19
CA LEU A 85 13.11 -9.86 -4.63
C LEU A 85 11.83 -10.48 -5.22
N ASN A 86 11.09 -11.25 -4.42
CA ASN A 86 9.79 -11.81 -4.81
C ASN A 86 8.66 -10.77 -4.87
N GLU A 87 8.93 -9.53 -4.45
CA GLU A 87 8.03 -8.37 -4.57
C GLU A 87 8.53 -7.35 -5.60
N GLN A 88 9.36 -7.79 -6.55
CA GLN A 88 9.89 -6.97 -7.63
C GLN A 88 9.60 -7.60 -8.98
N LEU A 89 8.90 -6.86 -9.84
CA LEU A 89 8.71 -7.16 -11.25
C LEU A 89 9.12 -5.93 -12.05
N HIS A 90 10.36 -5.90 -12.56
CA HIS A 90 10.93 -4.70 -13.18
C HIS A 90 10.13 -4.19 -14.39
N GLU A 91 9.55 -5.10 -15.17
CA GLU A 91 8.68 -4.77 -16.29
C GLU A 91 7.55 -5.78 -16.40
N ARG A 92 6.39 -5.35 -16.87
CA ARG A 92 5.24 -6.20 -17.16
C ARG A 92 4.79 -6.00 -18.59
N HIS A 93 4.87 -7.05 -19.39
CA HIS A 93 4.42 -7.12 -20.78
C HIS A 93 3.31 -8.18 -20.98
N SER A 94 3.17 -9.13 -20.05
CA SER A 94 2.12 -10.16 -20.02
C SER A 94 1.59 -10.42 -18.60
N ALA A 95 0.46 -11.11 -18.47
CA ALA A 95 -0.02 -11.59 -17.17
C ALA A 95 0.85 -12.72 -16.59
N SER A 96 1.46 -13.55 -17.44
CA SER A 96 2.35 -14.65 -17.03
C SER A 96 3.68 -14.19 -16.44
N ASP A 97 4.00 -12.89 -16.51
CA ASP A 97 5.24 -12.35 -15.98
C ASP A 97 5.32 -12.48 -14.45
N PHE A 98 4.17 -12.46 -13.76
CA PHE A 98 4.12 -12.71 -12.32
C PHE A 98 4.56 -14.13 -11.93
N ASP A 99 4.43 -15.10 -12.85
CA ASP A 99 4.74 -16.50 -12.59
C ASP A 99 6.23 -16.83 -12.84
N SER A 100 6.92 -16.03 -13.66
CA SER A 100 8.24 -16.38 -14.21
C SER A 100 9.28 -15.26 -14.24
N GLN A 101 8.88 -13.99 -14.11
CA GLN A 101 9.75 -12.83 -14.36
C GLN A 101 10.00 -11.95 -13.12
N THR A 102 9.50 -12.35 -11.94
CA THR A 102 9.86 -11.67 -10.69
C THR A 102 11.34 -11.85 -10.38
N GLU A 103 11.94 -10.87 -9.70
CA GLU A 103 13.40 -10.78 -9.58
C GLU A 103 14.02 -11.96 -8.82
N ASP A 104 13.29 -12.57 -7.87
CA ASP A 104 13.68 -13.81 -7.19
C ASP A 104 13.91 -14.98 -8.15
N LYS A 105 13.15 -15.04 -9.25
CA LYS A 105 13.23 -16.11 -10.26
C LYS A 105 14.32 -15.87 -11.31
N ARG A 106 14.78 -14.63 -11.44
CA ARG A 106 15.87 -14.26 -12.38
C ARG A 106 17.26 -14.49 -11.78
N GLN A 107 17.34 -14.55 -10.46
CA GLN A 107 18.59 -14.75 -9.72
C GLN A 107 18.76 -16.19 -9.19
N ALA A 108 17.77 -17.06 -9.40
CA ALA A 108 17.81 -18.48 -9.08
C ALA A 108 18.50 -19.30 -10.18
#